data_AF-A0A2G9V4C3-F1
#
_entry.id   AF-A0A2G9V4C3-F1
#
_cell.length_a   1.000
_cell.length_b   1.000
_cell.length_c   1.000
_cell.angle_alpha   90.00
_cell.angle_beta   90.00
_cell.angle_gamma   90.00
#
_symmetry.space_group_name_H-M   'P 1'
#
loop_
_entity.id
_entity.type
_entity.pdbx_description
1 polymer ?
#
loop_
_entity_poly.entity_id
_entity_poly.type
_entity_poly.pdbx_seq_one_letter_code
_entity_poly.pdbx_strand_id
1 'polypeptide(L)'
;MKNQRYAARTWLGDPAFVDNATAIAQNITSRKWAEWVRSKITEETHRDEYYGGSLEAPAVDHGTSHISVVDSQGNAVSVTSTINL
;
A
#
# COMPACT_ATOMS: atom_id res chain seq x y z
N MET A 1 -12.43 -5.06 -4.15
CA MET A 1 -10.99 -4.95 -4.50
C MET A 1 -10.18 -4.02 -3.57
N LYS A 2 -10.68 -2.82 -3.20
CA LYS A 2 -9.91 -1.85 -2.39
C LYS A 2 -9.40 -2.42 -1.05
N ASN A 3 -10.23 -3.17 -0.32
CA ASN A 3 -9.93 -3.60 1.05
C ASN A 3 -8.83 -4.67 1.16
N GLN A 4 -8.70 -5.58 0.18
CA GLN A 4 -7.62 -6.58 0.15
C GLN A 4 -6.23 -5.92 0.15
N ARG A 5 -6.06 -4.84 -0.63
CA ARG A 5 -4.79 -4.09 -0.69
C ARG A 5 -4.54 -3.31 0.60
N TYR A 6 -5.57 -2.68 1.17
CA TYR A 6 -5.43 -1.94 2.41
C TYR A 6 -5.11 -2.85 3.60
N ALA A 7 -5.68 -4.05 3.64
CA ALA A 7 -5.33 -5.07 4.63
C ALA A 7 -3.86 -5.50 4.49
N ALA A 8 -3.38 -5.81 3.28
CA ALA A 8 -1.99 -6.18 3.04
C ALA A 8 -0.98 -5.07 3.43
N ARG A 9 -1.38 -3.80 3.28
CA ARG A 9 -0.57 -2.64 3.72
C ARG A 9 -0.27 -2.69 5.21
N THR A 10 -1.17 -3.22 6.04
CA THR A 10 -0.98 -3.28 7.51
C THR A 10 0.18 -4.19 7.92
N TRP A 11 0.66 -5.03 7.01
CA TRP A 11 1.81 -5.92 7.25
C TRP A 11 3.14 -5.31 6.82
N LEU A 12 3.14 -4.14 6.13
CA LEU A 12 4.36 -3.45 5.76
C LEU A 12 4.94 -2.71 6.96
N GLY A 13 6.27 -2.72 7.07
CA GLY A 13 7.02 -2.04 8.12
C GLY A 13 8.38 -1.57 7.62
N ASP A 14 9.09 -0.82 8.47
CA ASP A 14 10.45 -0.36 8.16
C ASP A 14 11.42 -1.56 8.14
N PRO A 15 12.11 -1.83 7.01
CA PRO A 15 13.07 -2.93 6.91
C PRO A 15 14.23 -2.88 7.91
N ALA A 16 14.55 -1.70 8.45
CA ALA A 16 15.58 -1.57 9.48
C ALA A 16 15.13 -2.04 10.87
N PHE A 17 13.82 -2.14 11.11
CA PHE A 17 13.25 -2.48 12.42
C PHE A 17 12.34 -3.70 12.40
N VAL A 18 11.93 -4.16 11.22
CA VAL A 18 11.02 -5.29 11.03
C VAL A 18 11.70 -6.33 10.13
N ASP A 19 12.20 -7.40 10.76
CA ASP A 19 13.05 -8.42 10.11
C ASP A 19 12.45 -9.04 8.85
N ASN A 20 11.12 -9.15 8.77
CA ASN A 20 10.42 -9.76 7.63
C ASN A 20 9.87 -8.74 6.61
N ALA A 21 10.05 -7.44 6.80
CA ALA A 21 9.41 -6.41 5.96
C ALA A 21 9.78 -6.52 4.48
N THR A 22 11.05 -6.79 4.18
CA THR A 22 11.51 -6.99 2.79
C THR A 22 10.88 -8.24 2.16
N ALA A 23 10.80 -9.34 2.90
CA ALA A 23 10.18 -10.57 2.43
C ALA A 23 8.66 -10.39 2.19
N ILE A 24 7.98 -9.65 3.07
CA ILE A 24 6.57 -9.29 2.90
C ILE A 24 6.40 -8.45 1.63
N ALA A 25 7.21 -7.41 1.44
CA ALA A 25 7.14 -6.54 0.26
C ALA A 25 7.34 -7.32 -1.06
N GLN A 26 8.30 -8.26 -1.08
CA GLN A 26 8.52 -9.14 -2.23
C GLN A 26 7.34 -10.10 -2.46
N ASN A 27 6.75 -10.63 -1.40
CA ASN A 27 5.65 -11.57 -1.51
C ASN A 27 4.37 -10.89 -2.04
N ILE A 28 3.99 -9.73 -1.50
CA ILE A 28 2.76 -9.02 -1.91
C ILE A 28 2.84 -8.40 -3.32
N THR A 29 4.05 -8.28 -3.87
CA THR A 29 4.27 -7.85 -5.26
C THR A 29 4.39 -9.03 -6.23
N SER A 30 4.35 -10.28 -5.73
CA SER A 30 4.44 -11.47 -6.55
C SER A 30 3.15 -11.77 -7.31
N ARG A 31 3.28 -12.37 -8.50
CA ARG A 31 2.12 -12.80 -9.31
C ARG A 31 1.25 -13.82 -8.59
N LYS A 32 1.86 -14.79 -7.89
CA LYS A 32 1.15 -15.83 -7.13
C LYS A 32 0.25 -15.21 -6.06
N TRP A 33 0.77 -14.21 -5.35
CA TRP A 33 -0.01 -13.48 -4.36
C TRP A 33 -1.16 -12.70 -5.00
N ALA A 34 -0.91 -12.03 -6.13
CA ALA A 34 -1.96 -11.31 -6.86
C ALA A 34 -3.07 -12.23 -7.36
N GLU A 35 -2.74 -13.43 -7.84
CA GLU A 35 -3.71 -14.47 -8.25
C GLU A 35 -4.54 -14.96 -7.07
N TRP A 36 -3.91 -15.19 -5.91
CA TRP A 36 -4.62 -15.55 -4.67
C TRP A 36 -5.54 -14.44 -4.16
N VAL A 37 -5.12 -13.17 -4.22
CA VAL A 37 -6.01 -12.04 -3.88
C VAL A 37 -7.17 -11.97 -4.86
N ARG A 38 -6.91 -12.18 -6.16
CA ARG A 38 -7.95 -12.17 -7.20
C ARG A 38 -8.98 -13.25 -6.97
N SER A 39 -8.60 -14.46 -6.52
CA SER A 39 -9.56 -15.53 -6.22
C SER A 39 -10.44 -15.23 -5.00
N LYS A 40 -10.05 -14.26 -4.16
CA LYS A 40 -10.84 -13.77 -3.03
C LYS A 40 -11.74 -12.57 -3.37
N ILE A 41 -11.81 -12.16 -4.63
CA ILE A 41 -12.74 -11.11 -5.05
C ILE A 41 -14.06 -11.79 -5.42
N THR A 42 -15.12 -11.44 -4.69
CA THR A 42 -16.49 -11.85 -4.99
C THR A 42 -17.35 -10.61 -5.30
N GLU A 43 -18.60 -10.82 -5.72
CA GLU A 43 -19.56 -9.75 -6.05
C GLU A 43 -20.19 -9.07 -4.82
N GLU A 44 -19.77 -9.46 -3.61
CA GLU A 44 -20.35 -8.97 -2.34
C GLU A 44 -19.31 -8.22 -1.50
N THR A 45 -19.80 -7.31 -0.66
CA THR A 45 -18.96 -6.65 0.36
C THR A 45 -18.87 -7.55 1.59
N HIS A 46 -17.65 -7.84 2.02
CA HIS A 46 -17.38 -8.61 3.24
C HIS A 46 -17.08 -7.71 4.43
N ARG A 47 -17.24 -8.27 5.64
CA ARG A 47 -16.73 -7.66 6.88
C ARG A 47 -15.20 -7.61 6.89
N ASP A 48 -14.63 -6.76 7.72
CA ASP A 48 -13.19 -6.48 7.76
C ASP A 48 -12.32 -7.71 8.02
N GLU A 49 -12.82 -8.66 8.83
CA GLU A 49 -12.09 -9.89 9.19
C GLU A 49 -11.78 -10.76 7.95
N TYR A 50 -12.58 -10.65 6.89
CA TYR A 50 -12.39 -11.37 5.63
C TYR A 50 -11.09 -11.00 4.90
N TYR A 51 -10.64 -9.75 5.06
CA TYR A 51 -9.47 -9.23 4.34
C TYR A 51 -8.15 -9.49 5.09
N GLY A 52 -8.20 -9.85 6.38
CA GLY A 52 -7.06 -10.36 7.16
C GLY A 52 -6.06 -9.31 7.67
N GLY A 53 -6.37 -8.01 7.61
CA GLY A 53 -5.52 -6.92 8.11
C GLY A 53 -6.17 -6.18 9.28
N SER A 54 -5.36 -5.50 10.11
CA SER A 54 -5.89 -4.56 11.11
C SER A 54 -6.30 -3.26 10.42
N LEU A 55 -7.56 -3.18 10.01
CA LEU A 55 -8.12 -2.04 9.30
C LEU A 55 -8.47 -0.91 10.27
N GLU A 56 -7.46 -0.36 10.93
CA GLU A 56 -7.63 0.92 11.62
C GLU A 56 -7.73 2.05 10.58
N ALA A 57 -8.71 2.92 10.76
CA ALA A 57 -8.81 4.12 9.94
C ALA A 57 -7.56 4.98 10.19
N PRO A 58 -6.79 5.34 9.15
CA PRO A 58 -5.65 6.23 9.33
C PRO A 58 -6.13 7.58 9.86
N ALA A 59 -5.28 8.23 10.66
CA ALA A 59 -5.51 9.60 11.10
C ALA A 59 -5.70 10.51 9.87
N VAL A 60 -6.61 11.47 9.99
CA VAL A 60 -6.88 12.44 8.93
C VAL A 60 -5.76 13.49 8.96
N ASP A 61 -4.83 13.43 8.01
CA ASP A 61 -3.81 14.46 7.78
C ASP A 61 -4.25 15.47 6.71
N HIS A 62 -3.77 16.72 6.83
CA HIS A 62 -4.12 17.83 5.93
C HIS A 62 -2.89 18.61 5.38
N GLY A 63 -1.71 17.98 5.40
CA GLY A 63 -0.42 18.65 5.13
C GLY A 63 0.38 18.16 3.91
N THR A 64 -0.22 17.42 2.96
CA THR A 64 0.52 16.76 1.86
C THR A 64 0.51 17.57 0.56
N SER A 65 1.68 17.75 -0.07
CA SER A 65 1.88 18.38 -1.38
C SER A 65 2.60 17.42 -2.36
N HIS A 66 2.26 17.49 -3.64
CA HIS A 66 2.85 16.65 -4.71
C HIS A 66 3.29 17.49 -5.91
N ILE A 67 4.50 17.24 -6.41
CA ILE A 67 5.10 17.94 -7.56
C ILE A 67 5.68 16.90 -8.52
N SER A 68 5.45 17.09 -9.82
CA SER A 68 6.07 16.30 -10.90
C SER A 68 6.77 17.23 -11.88
N VAL A 69 7.98 16.86 -12.31
CA VAL A 69 8.84 17.66 -13.19
C VAL A 69 9.37 16.77 -14.31
N VAL A 70 9.34 17.29 -15.54
CA VAL A 70 9.95 16.68 -16.72
C VAL A 70 10.84 17.72 -17.40
N ASP A 71 12.06 17.35 -17.79
CA ASP A 71 12.99 18.24 -18.48
C ASP A 71 13.07 17.97 -20.00
N SER A 72 13.79 18.82 -20.71
CA SER A 72 13.98 18.72 -22.17
C SER A 72 14.84 17.54 -22.62
N GLN A 73 15.56 16.88 -21.70
CA GLN A 73 16.35 15.68 -21.97
C GLN A 73 15.55 14.40 -21.72
N GLY A 74 14.30 14.51 -21.28
CA GLY A 74 13.42 13.39 -21.00
C GLY A 74 13.58 12.80 -19.59
N ASN A 75 14.28 13.49 -18.68
CA ASN A 75 14.33 13.10 -17.28
C ASN A 75 12.99 13.40 -16.61
N ALA A 76 12.55 12.53 -15.69
CA ALA A 76 11.31 12.70 -14.93
C ALA A 76 11.54 12.52 -13.43
N VAL A 77 10.97 13.43 -12.63
CA VAL A 77 11.06 13.43 -11.17
C VAL A 77 9.67 13.62 -10.57
N SER A 78 9.35 12.87 -9.51
CA SER A 78 8.10 12.99 -8.76
C SER A 78 8.40 13.06 -7.27
N VAL A 79 7.88 14.08 -6.59
CA VAL A 79 8.12 14.36 -5.17
C VAL A 79 6.80 14.53 -4.45
N THR A 80 6.62 13.80 -3.37
CA THR A 80 5.53 13.99 -2.41
C THR A 80 6.15 14.40 -1.08
N SER A 81 5.74 15.56 -0.56
CA SER A 81 6.19 16.09 0.73
C SER A 81 4.99 16.24 1.64
N THR A 82 5.16 16.01 2.94
CA THR A 82 4.08 16.16 3.91
C THR A 82 4.60 16.68 5.24
N ILE A 83 3.77 17.48 5.92
CA ILE A 83 3.93 17.77 7.34
C ILE A 83 2.92 16.91 8.08
N ASN A 84 3.42 16.06 8.97
CA ASN A 84 2.58 15.24 9.84
C ASN A 84 2.03 16.14 10.95
N LEU A 85 0.72 16.37 10.98
CA LEU A 85 0.01 17.21 11.96
C LEU A 85 -0.79 16.36 12.93
#